data_AF-L9KSE8-F1
#
_entry.id   AF-L9KSE8-F1
#
_cell.length_a   1.000
_cell.length_b   1.000
_cell.length_c   1.000
_cell.angle_alpha   90.00
_cell.angle_beta   90.00
_cell.angle_gamma   90.00
#
_symmetry.space_group_name_H-M   'P 1'
#
loop_
_entity.id
_entity.type
_entity.pdbx_description
1 polymer ?
#
loop_
_entity_poly.entity_id
_entity_poly.type
_entity_poly.pdbx_seq_one_letter_code
_entity_poly.pdbx_strand_id
1 'polypeptide(L)'
;MYSRKAMYKRKYLATKSRIEKKKEKVLAIVTKPVGRDKNSGTRVVKLRKMPRYYPAEDVPRKLLSHSKKPFSQHVRKLKKKLRKPRHQEGEIFHTEKEKYEISEQLKIDQKAVDSQILPKIKAVPQLQGYL
;
A
#
# COMPACT_ATOMS: atom_id res chain seq x y z
N MET A 1 2.57 -13.45 31.78
CA MET A 1 1.29 -12.69 31.76
C MET A 1 1.04 -11.94 33.07
N TYR A 2 1.33 -12.54 34.23
CA TYR A 2 1.06 -11.95 35.55
C TYR A 2 2.12 -10.94 36.04
N SER A 3 3.40 -11.12 35.67
CA SER A 3 4.51 -10.25 36.08
C SER A 3 4.40 -8.80 35.58
N ARG A 4 3.69 -8.56 34.47
CA ARG A 4 3.47 -7.21 33.90
C ARG A 4 2.30 -6.44 34.52
N LYS A 5 1.46 -7.10 35.33
CA LYS A 5 0.24 -6.51 35.94
C LYS A 5 0.44 -6.05 37.39
N ALA A 6 1.62 -6.25 37.99
CA ALA A 6 1.92 -5.89 39.38
C ALA A 6 2.20 -4.38 39.59
N MET A 7 1.49 -3.50 38.87
CA MET A 7 1.59 -2.04 39.00
C MET A 7 1.17 -1.55 40.40
N TYR A 8 0.34 -2.32 41.12
CA TYR A 8 -0.16 -1.96 42.45
C TYR A 8 0.93 -1.92 43.53
N LYS A 9 2.05 -2.65 43.35
CA LYS A 9 3.18 -2.63 44.30
C LYS A 9 4.19 -1.51 44.01
N ARG A 10 4.04 -0.78 42.89
CA ARG A 10 4.94 0.31 42.50
C ARG A 10 4.54 1.60 43.24
N LYS A 11 5.02 1.73 44.47
CA LYS A 11 4.84 2.91 45.33
C LYS A 11 5.76 4.05 44.82
N TYR A 12 5.19 5.04 44.15
CA TYR A 12 5.78 6.33 43.66
C TYR A 12 6.66 6.25 42.39
N LEU A 13 6.73 7.21 41.44
CA LEU A 13 6.10 8.53 41.18
C LEU A 13 5.78 8.60 39.67
N ALA A 14 4.74 9.34 39.26
CA ALA A 14 4.62 9.76 37.87
C ALA A 14 5.88 10.57 37.50
N THR A 15 6.62 10.16 36.47
CA THR A 15 7.64 11.01 35.86
C THR A 15 6.97 12.33 35.53
N LYS A 16 7.48 13.46 36.05
CA LYS A 16 7.10 14.79 35.56
C LYS A 16 7.15 14.70 34.05
N SER A 17 5.98 14.83 33.40
CA SER A 17 5.85 14.64 31.96
C SER A 17 6.98 15.42 31.32
N ARG A 18 7.87 14.74 30.60
CA ARG A 18 8.87 15.40 29.77
C ARG A 18 8.08 16.45 29.02
N ILE A 19 8.28 17.74 29.34
CA ILE A 19 7.53 18.84 28.73
C ILE A 19 7.60 18.56 27.26
N GLU A 20 6.48 18.10 26.69
CA GLU A 20 6.49 17.63 25.32
C GLU A 20 6.98 18.83 24.55
N LYS A 21 8.14 18.69 23.88
CA LYS A 21 8.56 19.70 22.92
C LYS A 21 7.35 19.85 22.02
N LYS A 22 6.63 20.96 22.17
CA LYS A 22 5.42 21.23 21.39
C LYS A 22 5.84 20.97 19.95
N LYS A 23 5.23 19.96 19.32
CA LYS A 23 5.51 19.65 17.92
C LYS A 23 5.48 20.98 17.18
N GLU A 24 6.58 21.30 16.54
CA GLU A 24 6.73 22.54 15.79
C GLU A 24 5.54 22.62 14.85
N LYS A 25 4.68 23.61 15.08
CA LYS A 25 3.46 23.75 14.32
C LYS A 25 3.89 24.11 12.90
N VAL A 26 3.48 23.29 11.93
CA VAL A 26 3.69 23.62 10.52
C VAL A 26 3.11 25.00 10.28
N LEU A 27 3.98 25.95 9.87
CA LEU A 27 3.58 27.32 9.63
C LEU A 27 2.53 27.34 8.52
N ALA A 28 1.31 27.76 8.85
CA ALA A 28 0.20 27.83 7.89
C ALA A 28 0.40 28.93 6.84
N ILE A 29 1.35 29.83 7.10
CA ILE A 29 1.60 31.07 6.37
C ILE A 29 3.10 31.14 6.07
N VAL A 30 3.43 31.43 4.82
CA VAL A 30 4.81 31.59 4.34
C VAL A 30 5.00 33.02 3.82
N THR A 31 6.05 33.68 4.31
CA THR A 31 6.53 34.96 3.78
C THR A 31 7.37 34.72 2.54
N LYS A 32 6.90 35.21 1.38
CA LYS A 32 7.60 35.12 0.10
C LYS A 32 8.12 36.51 -0.31
N PRO A 33 9.37 36.66 -0.74
CA PRO A 33 9.86 37.92 -1.29
C PRO A 33 9.16 38.23 -2.63
N VAL A 34 8.90 39.50 -2.91
CA VAL A 34 8.33 39.95 -4.19
C VAL A 34 9.49 40.31 -5.14
N GLY A 35 9.61 39.61 -6.25
CA GLY A 35 10.75 39.72 -7.19
C GLY A 35 10.75 40.95 -8.10
N ARG A 36 10.29 42.12 -7.64
CA ARG A 36 10.29 43.36 -8.42
C ARG A 36 11.09 44.45 -7.71
N ASP A 37 12.04 45.05 -8.41
CA ASP A 37 13.06 45.97 -7.85
C ASP A 37 12.49 47.17 -7.08
N LYS A 38 11.29 47.62 -7.43
CA LYS A 38 10.63 48.78 -6.80
C LYS A 38 9.64 48.41 -5.68
N ASN A 39 9.46 47.12 -5.39
CA ASN A 39 8.55 46.64 -4.36
C ASN A 39 9.35 45.92 -3.26
N SER A 40 9.82 46.67 -2.26
CA SER A 40 10.56 46.19 -1.09
C SER A 40 9.71 45.40 -0.07
N GLY A 41 8.64 44.73 -0.52
CA GLY A 41 7.66 44.09 0.34
C GLY A 41 7.76 42.57 0.33
N THR A 42 7.79 41.94 1.51
CA THR A 42 7.49 40.51 1.65
C THR A 42 5.98 40.29 1.59
N ARG A 43 5.54 39.26 0.86
CA ARG A 43 4.12 38.86 0.82
C ARG A 43 3.90 37.68 1.74
N VAL A 44 2.98 37.86 2.68
CA VAL A 44 2.51 36.84 3.60
C VAL A 44 1.43 36.01 2.89
N VAL A 45 1.72 34.75 2.57
CA VAL A 45 0.82 33.88 1.78
C VAL A 45 0.41 32.64 2.57
N LYS A 46 -0.89 32.37 2.66
CA LYS A 46 -1.42 31.12 3.23
C LYS A 46 -1.11 29.93 2.31
N LEU A 47 -0.63 28.81 2.89
CA LEU A 47 -0.30 27.59 2.13
C LEU A 47 -1.53 26.88 1.55
N ARG A 48 -2.65 26.90 2.27
CA ARG A 48 -3.94 26.36 1.83
C ARG A 48 -4.93 27.51 1.71
N LYS A 49 -5.27 27.89 0.48
CA LYS A 49 -6.32 28.87 0.20
C LYS A 49 -7.69 28.19 0.26
N MET A 50 -8.73 28.93 0.64
CA MET A 50 -10.09 28.41 0.60
C MET A 50 -10.53 28.15 -0.85
N PRO A 51 -11.36 27.12 -1.10
CA PRO A 51 -11.96 26.91 -2.41
C PRO A 51 -12.78 28.13 -2.87
N ARG A 52 -12.81 28.37 -4.18
CA ARG A 52 -13.57 29.48 -4.79
C ARG A 52 -15.06 29.15 -4.96
N TYR A 53 -15.40 27.87 -5.08
CA TYR A 53 -16.76 27.38 -5.31
C TYR A 53 -17.23 26.52 -4.13
N TYR A 54 -18.48 26.69 -3.72
CA TYR A 54 -19.16 25.89 -2.71
C TYR A 54 -20.42 25.24 -3.32
N PRO A 55 -20.69 23.95 -3.04
CA PRO A 55 -21.95 23.32 -3.45
C PRO A 55 -23.11 23.86 -2.59
N ALA A 56 -24.34 23.79 -3.13
CA ALA A 56 -25.54 24.21 -2.40
C ALA A 56 -25.89 23.27 -1.23
N GLU A 57 -25.56 21.99 -1.36
CA GLU A 57 -25.80 20.96 -0.34
C GLU A 57 -24.52 20.16 -0.07
N ASP A 58 -24.30 19.78 1.19
CA ASP A 58 -23.15 18.96 1.61
C ASP A 58 -23.61 17.57 2.06
N VAL A 59 -22.79 16.56 1.82
CA VAL A 59 -23.08 15.18 2.20
C VAL A 59 -22.71 14.97 3.67
N PRO A 60 -23.63 14.48 4.53
CA PRO A 60 -23.31 14.27 5.94
C PRO A 60 -22.16 13.27 6.11
N ARG A 61 -21.30 13.53 7.10
CA ARG A 61 -20.14 12.66 7.40
C ARG A 61 -20.62 11.30 7.89
N LYS A 62 -19.94 10.25 7.42
CA LYS A 62 -20.17 8.87 7.90
C LYS A 62 -19.70 8.73 9.36
N LEU A 63 -20.45 7.98 10.16
CA LEU A 63 -20.07 7.65 11.53
C LEU A 63 -18.80 6.79 11.55
N LEU A 64 -17.96 7.03 12.56
CA LEU A 64 -16.72 6.25 12.72
C LEU A 64 -17.08 4.84 13.19
N SER A 65 -16.74 3.83 12.38
CA SER A 65 -16.84 2.43 12.79
C SER A 65 -15.47 1.92 13.24
N HIS A 66 -15.44 1.29 14.42
CA HIS A 66 -14.28 0.52 14.84
C HIS A 66 -14.23 -0.79 14.03
N SER A 67 -13.03 -1.38 13.87
CA SER A 67 -12.77 -2.71 13.27
C SER A 67 -12.77 -2.86 11.73
N LYS A 68 -13.11 -1.84 10.93
CA LYS A 68 -13.01 -1.93 9.47
C LYS A 68 -11.59 -1.57 9.00
N LYS A 69 -10.91 -2.53 8.37
CA LYS A 69 -9.56 -2.35 7.80
C LYS A 69 -9.63 -2.27 6.28
N PRO A 70 -8.72 -1.55 5.61
CA PRO A 70 -8.60 -1.60 4.16
C PRO A 70 -8.12 -2.99 3.71
N PHE A 71 -8.45 -3.37 2.46
CA PHE A 71 -8.10 -4.66 1.89
C PHE A 71 -6.60 -5.00 1.97
N SER A 72 -5.74 -3.99 1.87
CA SER A 72 -4.28 -4.14 2.00
C SER A 72 -3.83 -4.66 3.36
N GLN A 73 -4.60 -4.41 4.41
CA GLN A 73 -4.33 -4.84 5.78
C GLN A 73 -5.07 -6.12 6.17
N HIS A 74 -5.84 -6.72 5.25
CA HIS A 74 -6.48 -8.00 5.50
C HIS A 74 -5.43 -9.12 5.55
N VAL A 75 -5.59 -10.03 6.51
CA VAL A 75 -4.78 -11.24 6.58
C VAL A 75 -5.03 -12.07 5.32
N ARG A 76 -4.02 -12.21 4.47
CA ARG A 76 -4.11 -13.01 3.25
C ARG A 76 -3.97 -14.48 3.61
N LYS A 77 -5.08 -15.21 3.60
CA LYS A 77 -5.06 -16.68 3.63
C LYS A 77 -4.87 -17.17 2.19
N LEU A 78 -3.64 -17.51 1.84
CA LEU A 78 -3.31 -18.05 0.53
C LEU A 78 -3.83 -19.50 0.44
N LYS A 79 -5.03 -19.67 -0.12
CA LYS A 79 -5.39 -20.93 -0.79
C LYS A 79 -4.86 -20.79 -2.22
N LYS A 80 -3.99 -21.71 -2.66
CA LYS A 80 -3.45 -21.72 -4.03
C LYS A 80 -4.63 -21.68 -5.02
N LYS A 81 -4.77 -20.60 -5.78
CA LYS A 81 -5.77 -20.50 -6.86
C LYS A 81 -5.06 -20.78 -8.18
N LEU A 82 -5.54 -21.81 -8.88
CA LEU A 82 -5.26 -22.03 -10.29
C LEU A 82 -5.89 -20.88 -11.11
N ARG A 83 -5.13 -20.27 -12.01
CA ARG A 83 -5.61 -19.21 -12.90
C ARG A 83 -6.48 -19.83 -14.00
N LYS A 84 -7.69 -19.29 -14.22
CA LYS A 84 -8.45 -19.48 -15.46
C LYS A 84 -8.51 -18.12 -16.18
N PRO A 85 -8.12 -18.01 -17.46
CA PRO A 85 -8.32 -16.78 -18.22
C PRO A 85 -9.81 -16.56 -18.51
N ARG A 86 -10.27 -15.29 -18.48
CA ARG A 86 -11.61 -14.86 -18.95
C ARG A 86 -11.42 -13.84 -20.08
N HIS A 87 -12.21 -14.02 -21.14
CA HIS A 87 -12.28 -13.17 -22.33
C HIS A 87 -12.62 -11.70 -22.01
N GLN A 88 -12.18 -10.79 -22.88
CA GLN A 88 -12.68 -9.41 -22.97
C GLN A 88 -13.36 -9.22 -24.33
N GLU A 89 -14.53 -8.57 -24.32
CA GLU A 89 -15.29 -8.21 -25.51
C GLU A 89 -14.70 -6.92 -26.10
N GLY A 90 -14.14 -7.06 -27.31
CA GLY A 90 -13.49 -5.98 -28.07
C GLY A 90 -12.78 -6.48 -29.32
N GLU A 91 -12.34 -7.75 -29.33
CA GLU A 91 -11.88 -8.48 -30.53
C GLU A 91 -12.99 -9.37 -31.08
N ILE A 92 -14.16 -8.80 -31.38
CA ILE A 92 -15.25 -9.59 -31.98
C ILE A 92 -15.01 -9.76 -33.50
N PHE A 93 -14.22 -8.88 -34.13
CA PHE A 93 -13.93 -8.91 -35.57
C PHE A 93 -12.43 -8.82 -35.96
N HIS A 94 -11.49 -8.96 -35.03
CA HIS A 94 -10.09 -9.26 -35.38
C HIS A 94 -9.87 -10.77 -35.24
N THR A 95 -10.40 -11.54 -36.17
CA THR A 95 -10.28 -13.01 -36.20
C THR A 95 -9.01 -13.45 -36.90
N GLU A 96 -7.85 -13.09 -36.36
CA GLU A 96 -6.66 -13.93 -36.48
C GLU A 96 -6.06 -14.05 -35.08
N LYS A 97 -6.25 -15.22 -34.46
CA LYS A 97 -5.69 -15.52 -33.15
C LYS A 97 -4.18 -15.34 -33.22
N GLU A 98 -3.63 -14.38 -32.47
CA GLU A 98 -2.21 -14.37 -32.16
C GLU A 98 -1.83 -15.76 -31.63
N LYS A 99 -0.98 -16.47 -32.37
CA LYS A 99 -0.45 -17.75 -31.91
C LYS A 99 0.36 -17.46 -30.64
N TYR A 100 0.07 -18.17 -29.55
CA TYR A 100 0.81 -18.01 -28.31
C TYR A 100 2.32 -18.18 -28.56
N GLU A 101 3.09 -17.12 -28.34
CA GLU A 101 4.55 -17.15 -28.39
C GLU A 101 5.12 -17.26 -26.98
N ILE A 102 6.00 -18.23 -26.79
CA ILE A 102 6.66 -18.44 -25.50
C ILE A 102 7.72 -17.35 -25.31
N SER A 103 7.47 -16.40 -24.41
CA SER A 103 8.45 -15.38 -24.03
C SER A 103 9.74 -15.98 -23.48
N GLU A 104 10.87 -15.32 -23.72
CA GLU A 104 12.17 -15.75 -23.22
C GLU A 104 12.20 -15.82 -21.70
N GLN A 105 11.57 -14.86 -21.03
CA GLN A 105 11.45 -14.83 -19.58
C GLN A 105 10.78 -16.11 -19.04
N LEU A 106 9.67 -16.56 -19.64
CA LEU A 106 9.00 -17.78 -19.21
C LEU A 106 9.87 -19.04 -19.39
N LYS A 107 10.70 -19.09 -20.44
CA LYS A 107 11.64 -20.21 -20.66
C LYS A 107 12.73 -20.24 -19.58
N ILE A 108 13.22 -19.08 -19.17
CA ILE A 108 14.27 -18.95 -18.14
C ILE A 108 13.71 -19.35 -16.77
N ASP A 109 12.54 -18.82 -16.41
CA ASP A 109 11.89 -19.11 -15.13
C ASP A 109 11.52 -20.60 -15.03
N GLN A 110 11.02 -21.20 -16.11
CA GLN A 110 10.72 -22.64 -16.17
C GLN A 110 11.98 -23.49 -15.97
N LYS A 111 13.07 -23.19 -16.69
CA LYS A 111 14.35 -23.91 -16.54
C LYS A 111 14.89 -23.81 -15.10
N ALA A 112 14.78 -22.63 -14.48
CA ALA A 112 15.20 -22.41 -13.11
C ALA A 112 14.42 -23.27 -12.12
N VAL A 113 13.09 -23.35 -12.27
CA VAL A 113 12.24 -24.21 -11.44
C VAL A 113 12.51 -25.69 -11.70
N ASP A 114 12.56 -26.12 -12.96
CA ASP A 114 12.75 -27.53 -13.34
C ASP A 114 14.11 -28.07 -12.89
N SER A 115 15.17 -27.25 -12.94
CA SER A 115 16.49 -27.65 -12.45
C SER A 115 16.49 -28.12 -10.99
N GLN A 116 15.60 -27.57 -10.15
CA GLN A 116 15.47 -27.93 -8.74
C GLN A 116 14.57 -29.17 -8.51
N ILE A 117 13.62 -29.40 -9.41
CA ILE A 117 12.58 -30.43 -9.27
C ILE A 117 13.00 -31.73 -9.94
N LEU A 118 13.61 -31.67 -11.13
CA LEU A 118 14.01 -32.84 -11.91
C LEU A 118 14.92 -33.83 -11.15
N PRO A 119 15.91 -33.40 -10.34
CA PRO A 119 16.72 -34.32 -9.55
C PRO A 119 15.87 -35.09 -8.51
N LYS A 120 14.88 -34.42 -7.91
CA LYS A 120 13.98 -35.04 -6.90
C LYS A 120 13.03 -36.04 -7.53
N ILE A 121 12.57 -35.78 -8.77
CA ILE A 121 11.74 -36.72 -9.52
C ILE A 121 12.53 -37.97 -9.89
N LYS A 122 13.77 -37.80 -10.39
CA LYS A 122 14.65 -38.91 -10.76
C LYS A 122 15.08 -39.78 -9.57
N ALA A 123 15.15 -39.21 -8.38
CA ALA A 123 15.50 -39.94 -7.17
C ALA A 123 14.43 -40.97 -6.75
N VAL A 124 13.17 -40.80 -7.17
CA VAL A 124 12.07 -41.73 -6.85
C VAL A 124 11.89 -42.72 -8.00
N PRO A 125 12.08 -44.03 -7.79
CA PRO A 125 11.88 -45.03 -8.84
C PRO A 125 10.48 -44.93 -9.46
N GLN A 126 10.39 -45.07 -10.78
CA GLN A 126 9.14 -45.05 -11.58
C GLN A 126 8.38 -43.71 -11.61
N LEU A 127 8.71 -42.73 -10.76
CA LEU A 127 8.00 -41.45 -10.71
C LEU A 127 8.15 -40.63 -12.00
N GLN A 128 9.30 -40.74 -12.68
CA GLN A 128 9.53 -40.07 -13.96
C GLN A 128 8.63 -40.59 -15.10
N GLY A 129 8.25 -41.87 -15.08
CA GLY A 129 7.36 -42.44 -16.10
C GLY A 129 5.87 -42.21 -15.82
N TYR A 130 5.53 -41.77 -14.60
CA TYR A 130 4.16 -41.52 -14.16
C TYR A 130 3.71 -40.07 -14.38
N LEU A 131 4.63 -39.11 -14.29
CA LEU A 131 4.40 -37.66 -14.48
C LEU A 131 4.49 -37.26 -15.96
#